data_AF-A0A257CPM8-F1
#
_entry.id   AF-A0A257CPM8-F1
#
_cell.length_a   1.000
_cell.length_b   1.000
_cell.length_c   1.000
_cell.angle_alpha   90.00
_cell.angle_beta   90.00
_cell.angle_gamma   90.00
#
_symmetry.space_group_name_H-M   'P 1'
#
loop_
_entity.id
_entity.type
_entity.pdbx_description
1 polymer ?
#
loop_
_entity_poly.entity_id
_entity_poly.type
_entity_poly.pdbx_seq_one_letter_code
_entity_poly.pdbx_strand_id
1 'polypeptide(L)' 'MAASEKVKGPASYFPSIEKTYGQPMDHWFGLVRQQQGKKHMEIVNWLKAEHGMGHGHANAVIAFCMAAATK' A
#
# COMPACT_ATOMS: atom_id res chain seq x y z
N MET A 1 2.82 -10.89 -22.32
CA MET A 1 3.42 -9.53 -22.22
C MET A 1 2.55 -8.75 -21.24
N ALA A 2 3.10 -8.32 -20.10
CA ALA A 2 2.32 -7.73 -19.01
C ALA A 2 1.86 -6.31 -19.40
N ALA A 3 0.56 -6.07 -19.27
CA ALA A 3 -0.12 -4.90 -19.80
C ALA A 3 0.32 -3.60 -19.11
N SER A 4 0.81 -2.67 -19.91
CA SER A 4 1.03 -1.27 -19.59
C SER A 4 -0.30 -0.52 -19.53
N GLU A 5 -1.19 -0.89 -18.64
CA GLU A 5 -2.36 -0.06 -18.35
C GLU A 5 -1.86 1.16 -17.61
N LYS A 6 -2.03 2.35 -18.20
CA LYS A 6 -1.64 3.63 -17.61
C LYS A 6 -2.22 3.73 -16.20
N VAL A 7 -1.43 3.41 -15.18
CA VAL A 7 -1.91 3.36 -13.80
C VAL A 7 -2.02 4.79 -13.28
N LYS A 8 -3.06 5.51 -13.73
CA LYS A 8 -3.47 6.78 -13.15
C LYS A 8 -4.18 6.47 -11.83
N GLY A 9 -3.40 6.40 -10.75
CA GLY A 9 -3.89 6.08 -9.42
C GLY A 9 -2.76 5.79 -8.43
N PRO A 10 -3.07 5.50 -7.15
CA PRO A 10 -2.09 5.21 -6.11
C PRO A 10 -1.10 4.10 -6.46
N ALA A 11 -1.45 3.23 -7.41
CA ALA A 11 -0.59 2.17 -7.91
C ALA A 11 0.61 2.65 -8.77
N SER A 12 0.66 3.93 -9.20
CA SER A 12 1.90 4.53 -9.75
C SER A 12 3.02 4.64 -8.72
N TYR A 13 2.71 4.70 -7.42
CA TYR A 13 3.73 4.77 -6.37
C TYR A 13 4.35 3.41 -6.06
N PHE A 14 3.77 2.32 -6.56
CA PHE A 14 4.16 0.98 -6.14
C PHE A 14 5.59 0.58 -6.50
N PRO A 15 6.07 0.80 -7.73
CA PRO A 15 7.45 0.48 -8.08
C PRO A 15 8.46 1.24 -7.22
N SER A 16 8.13 2.47 -6.81
CA SER A 16 8.98 3.28 -5.94
C SER A 16 8.99 2.78 -4.51
N ILE A 17 7.84 2.33 -3.99
CA ILE A 17 7.74 1.74 -2.65
C ILE A 17 8.54 0.43 -2.60
N GLU A 18 8.37 -0.47 -3.57
CA GLU A 18 9.14 -1.72 -3.61
C GLU A 18 10.66 -1.47 -3.69
N LYS A 19 11.08 -0.47 -4.47
CA LYS A 19 12.49 -0.04 -4.51
C LYS A 19 12.98 0.59 -3.20
N THR A 20 12.13 1.35 -2.52
CA THR A 20 12.51 2.09 -1.30
C THR A 20 12.58 1.17 -0.09
N TYR A 21 11.63 0.22 0.03
CA TYR A 21 11.52 -0.65 1.20
C TYR A 21 11.97 -2.09 0.94
N GLY A 22 12.32 -2.45 -0.30
CA GLY A 22 12.92 -3.75 -0.66
C GLY A 22 11.96 -4.95 -0.59
N GLN A 23 10.66 -4.72 -0.39
CA GLN A 23 9.63 -5.74 -0.22
C GLN A 23 8.59 -5.59 -1.33
N PRO A 24 8.07 -6.69 -1.90
CA PRO A 24 7.08 -6.64 -2.97
C PRO A 24 5.75 -6.08 -2.47
N MET A 25 4.95 -5.52 -3.37
CA MET A 25 3.65 -4.94 -2.99
C MET A 25 2.69 -5.92 -2.33
N ASP A 26 2.73 -7.18 -2.74
CA ASP A 26 1.92 -8.24 -2.16
C ASP A 26 2.19 -8.41 -0.65
N HIS A 27 3.44 -8.24 -0.22
CA HIS A 27 3.82 -8.25 1.19
C HIS A 27 3.09 -7.13 1.96
N TRP A 28 3.15 -5.91 1.43
CA TRP A 28 2.50 -4.74 2.03
C TRP A 28 0.98 -4.88 2.08
N PHE A 29 0.35 -5.40 1.02
CA PHE A 29 -1.08 -5.67 1.02
C PHE A 29 -1.45 -6.76 2.01
N GLY A 30 -0.64 -7.80 2.17
CA GLY A 30 -0.83 -8.84 3.18
C GLY A 30 -0.82 -8.26 4.61
N LEU A 31 0.12 -7.36 4.89
CA LEU A 31 0.19 -6.66 6.18
C LEU A 31 -1.03 -5.77 6.42
N VAL A 32 -1.44 -4.99 5.43
CA VAL A 32 -2.65 -4.15 5.53
C VAL A 32 -3.91 -5.00 5.68
N ARG A 33 -4.00 -6.15 5.00
CA ARG A 33 -5.10 -7.13 5.15
C ARG A 33 -5.21 -7.66 6.57
N GLN A 34 -4.08 -7.95 7.22
CA GLN A 34 -4.08 -8.32 8.64
C GLN A 34 -4.59 -7.19 9.55
N GLN A 35 -4.49 -5.94 9.09
CA GLN A 35 -4.94 -4.75 9.81
C GLN A 35 -6.27 -4.17 9.29
N GLN A 36 -6.99 -4.86 8.39
CA GLN A 36 -8.23 -4.35 7.77
C GLN A 36 -9.38 -4.05 8.76
N GLY A 37 -9.26 -4.50 10.03
CA GLY A 37 -10.18 -4.14 11.11
C GLY A 37 -9.89 -2.78 11.78
N LYS A 38 -8.77 -2.12 11.46
CA LYS A 38 -8.38 -0.83 12.04
C LYS A 38 -8.77 0.32 11.13
N LYS A 39 -8.87 1.53 11.71
CA LYS A 39 -9.13 2.74 10.91
C LYS A 39 -7.97 3.02 9.96
N HIS A 40 -8.26 3.61 8.81
CA HIS A 40 -7.25 4.02 7.81
C HIS A 40 -6.03 4.70 8.44
N MET A 41 -6.27 5.70 9.30
CA MET A 41 -5.20 6.44 9.99
C MET A 41 -4.37 5.59 10.96
N GLU A 42 -4.96 4.56 11.57
CA GLU A 42 -4.22 3.64 12.45
C GLU A 42 -3.27 2.77 11.64
N ILE A 43 -3.71 2.28 10.48
CA ILE A 43 -2.85 1.49 9.57
C ILE A 43 -1.74 2.37 8.99
N VAL A 44 -2.05 3.63 8.64
CA VAL A 44 -1.03 4.60 8.18
C VAL A 44 0.04 4.80 9.26
N ASN A 45 -0.38 5.03 10.51
CA ASN A 45 0.56 5.22 11.61
C ASN A 45 1.35 3.95 11.93
N TRP A 46 0.73 2.78 11.81
CA TRP A 46 1.39 1.49 11.99
C TRP A 46 2.46 1.25 10.92
N LEU A 47 2.16 1.47 9.63
CA LEU A 47 3.16 1.39 8.54
C LEU A 47 4.29 2.40 8.70
N LYS A 48 4.00 3.59 9.21
CA LYS A 48 5.02 4.60 9.54
C LYS A 48 5.91 4.14 10.70
N ALA A 49 5.33 3.59 11.76
CA ALA A 49 6.06 3.23 12.97
C ALA A 49 6.88 1.94 12.80
N GLU A 50 6.29 0.88 12.25
CA GLU A 50 6.95 -0.42 12.07
C GLU A 50 7.89 -0.46 10.88
N HIS A 51 7.51 0.20 9.77
CA HIS A 51 8.20 0.05 8.49
C HIS A 51 8.85 1.34 7.98
N GLY A 52 8.76 2.44 8.75
CA GLY A 52 9.29 3.74 8.32
C GLY A 52 8.63 4.27 7.05
N MET A 53 7.41 3.80 6.73
CA MET A 53 6.78 4.12 5.46
C MET A 53 6.34 5.59 5.43
N GLY A 54 6.60 6.32 4.33
CA GLY A 54 6.18 7.72 4.21
C GLY A 54 4.65 7.86 4.13
N HIS A 55 4.10 9.01 4.50
CA HIS A 55 2.64 9.22 4.53
C HIS A 55 1.97 8.95 3.16
N GLY A 56 2.56 9.47 2.08
CA GLY A 56 2.04 9.24 0.72
C GLY A 56 2.11 7.76 0.30
N HIS A 57 3.19 7.07 0.67
CA HIS A 57 3.36 5.64 0.37
C HIS A 57 2.36 4.78 1.14
N ALA A 58 2.24 4.99 2.45
CA ALA A 58 1.29 4.27 3.30
C ALA A 58 -0.15 4.50 2.84
N ASN A 59 -0.51 5.75 2.52
CA ASN A 59 -1.83 6.08 2.02
C ASN A 59 -2.15 5.38 0.69
N ALA A 60 -1.17 5.31 -0.23
CA ALA A 60 -1.36 4.63 -1.52
C ALA A 60 -1.62 3.12 -1.36
N VAL A 61 -0.87 2.45 -0.49
CA VAL A 61 -1.05 1.01 -0.21
C VAL A 61 -2.41 0.74 0.42
N ILE A 62 -2.80 1.52 1.43
CA ILE A 62 -4.07 1.32 2.14
C ILE A 62 -5.27 1.65 1.25
N ALA A 63 -5.21 2.77 0.51
CA ALA A 63 -6.28 3.16 -0.41
C ALA A 63 -6.55 2.08 -1.46
N PHE A 64 -5.49 1.47 -2.01
CA PHE A 64 -5.64 0.34 -2.93
C PHE A 64 -6.25 -0.89 -2.24
N CYS A 65 -5.77 -1.24 -1.04
CA CYS A 65 -6.27 -2.39 -0.29
C CYS A 65 -7.74 -2.24 0.12
N MET A 66 -8.16 -1.04 0.53
CA MET A 66 -9.55 -0.71 0.89
C MET A 66 -10.45 -0.65 -0.35
N ALA A 67 -9.97 -0.08 -1.46
CA ALA A 67 -10.70 -0.10 -2.73
C ALA A 67 -10.87 -1.53 -3.28
N ALA A 68 -9.91 -2.42 -3.02
CA ALA A 68 -10.01 -3.83 -3.38
C ALA A 68 -10.93 -4.64 -2.43
N ALA A 69 -11.05 -4.23 -1.17
CA ALA A 69 -11.88 -4.90 -0.16
C ALA A 69 -13.38 -4.57 -0.28
N THR A 70 -13.76 -3.53 -1.02
CA THR A 70 -15.18 -3.16 -1.21
C THR A 70 -15.89 -3.94 -2.34
N LYS A 71 -15.42 -5.14 -2.69
CA LYS A 71 -15.98 -5.93 -3.80
C LYS A 71 -16.34 -7.34 -3.38
#